data_AF-A0A8I2YJ84-F1
#
_entry.id   AF-A0A8I2YJ84-F1
#
_cell.length_a   1.000
_cell.length_b   1.000
_cell.length_c   1.000
_cell.angle_alpha   90.00
_cell.angle_beta   90.00
_cell.angle_gamma   90.00
#
_symmetry.space_group_name_H-M   'P 1'
#
loop_
_entity.id
_entity.type
_entity.pdbx_description
1 polymer ?
#
loop_
_entity_poly.entity_id
_entity_poly.type
_entity_poly.pdbx_seq_one_letter_code
_entity_poly.pdbx_strand_id
1 'polypeptide(L)'
;MAPTGGSRIPSDWALAQTDSLATYMVSLFNHTLHPESHDVPQIPPISLPSLCEADCVVGRLVRAYRNQICIPDIDIIRLAETIHRWRSEHHPEQALNSEEDMLPEEVSAGWLELTEPALVTDKADSVLLWYLPGAVSMPNQVCIPMSRNT
;
A
#
# COMPACT_ATOMS: atom_id res chain seq x y z
N MET A 1 -46.05 3.07 -13.83
CA MET A 1 -45.54 2.51 -12.55
C MET A 1 -44.28 1.72 -12.88
N ALA A 2 -43.12 2.18 -12.43
CA ALA A 2 -41.86 1.45 -12.55
C ALA A 2 -41.33 1.17 -11.14
N PRO A 3 -40.87 -0.04 -10.81
CA PRO A 3 -40.22 -0.26 -9.53
C PRO A 3 -38.74 0.12 -9.66
N THR A 4 -38.33 1.10 -8.87
CA THR A 4 -36.91 1.40 -8.58
C THR A 4 -36.33 0.27 -7.74
N GLY A 5 -35.76 -0.73 -8.42
CA GLY A 5 -34.97 -1.80 -7.80
C GLY A 5 -33.57 -1.31 -7.43
N GLY A 6 -33.47 -0.47 -6.39
CA GLY A 6 -32.20 -0.18 -5.75
C GLY A 6 -31.69 -1.43 -5.06
N SER A 7 -30.77 -2.15 -5.71
CA SER A 7 -30.02 -3.25 -5.10
C SER A 7 -29.13 -2.68 -3.99
N ARG A 8 -29.71 -2.45 -2.81
CA ARG A 8 -28.96 -2.26 -1.58
C ARG A 8 -28.51 -3.63 -1.13
N ILE A 9 -27.31 -3.99 -1.54
CA ILE A 9 -26.64 -5.14 -0.96
C ILE A 9 -26.44 -4.80 0.54
N PRO A 10 -26.93 -5.61 1.51
CA PRO A 10 -26.92 -5.27 2.94
C PRO A 10 -25.54 -4.83 3.46
N SER A 11 -25.37 -4.00 4.48
CA SER A 11 -23.99 -3.69 4.96
C SER A 11 -23.22 -4.93 5.43
N ASP A 12 -23.96 -5.92 5.93
CA ASP A 12 -23.40 -7.01 6.73
C ASP A 12 -22.79 -8.13 5.88
N TRP A 13 -23.27 -8.35 4.64
CA TRP A 13 -22.65 -9.34 3.73
C TRP A 13 -21.30 -8.84 3.20
N ALA A 14 -21.14 -7.54 3.00
CA ALA A 14 -19.90 -6.95 2.52
C ALA A 14 -18.80 -7.04 3.58
N LEU A 15 -19.14 -6.79 4.86
CA LEU A 15 -18.23 -6.92 5.99
C LEU A 15 -17.81 -8.39 6.24
N ALA A 16 -18.75 -9.33 6.15
CA ALA A 16 -18.42 -10.76 6.32
C ALA A 16 -17.46 -11.28 5.24
N GLN A 17 -17.56 -10.75 4.00
CA GLN A 17 -16.62 -11.08 2.93
C GLN A 17 -15.24 -10.48 3.17
N THR A 18 -15.15 -9.24 3.66
CA THR A 18 -13.87 -8.63 4.01
C THR A 18 -13.18 -9.36 5.17
N ASP A 19 -13.93 -9.80 6.18
CA ASP A 19 -13.37 -10.56 7.31
C ASP A 19 -12.84 -11.93 6.87
N SER A 20 -13.57 -12.61 5.98
CA SER A 20 -13.14 -13.89 5.41
C SER A 20 -11.87 -13.73 4.58
N LEU A 21 -11.80 -12.67 3.76
CA LEU A 21 -10.61 -12.35 2.97
C LEU A 21 -9.41 -12.00 3.87
N ALA A 22 -9.62 -11.16 4.88
CA ALA A 22 -8.56 -10.77 5.81
C ALA A 22 -8.01 -11.98 6.59
N THR A 23 -8.91 -12.85 7.08
CA THR A 23 -8.54 -14.08 7.76
C THR A 23 -7.69 -14.99 6.87
N TYR A 24 -8.11 -15.16 5.60
CA TYR A 24 -7.34 -15.89 4.61
C TYR A 24 -5.96 -15.27 4.38
N MET A 25 -5.88 -13.95 4.18
CA MET A 25 -4.61 -13.26 3.94
C MET A 25 -3.63 -13.39 5.11
N VAL A 26 -4.12 -13.27 6.36
CA VAL A 26 -3.30 -13.45 7.56
C VAL A 26 -2.79 -14.89 7.67
N SER A 27 -3.67 -15.87 7.42
CA SER A 27 -3.29 -17.28 7.44
C SER A 27 -2.23 -17.58 6.36
N LEU A 28 -2.44 -17.09 5.13
CA LEU A 28 -1.50 -17.26 4.03
C LEU A 28 -0.15 -16.59 4.31
N PHE A 29 -0.16 -15.39 4.88
CA PHE A 29 1.07 -14.67 5.26
C PHE A 29 1.88 -15.48 6.27
N ASN A 30 1.24 -15.93 7.35
CA ASN A 30 1.89 -16.72 8.40
C ASN A 30 2.42 -18.06 7.86
N HIS A 31 1.61 -18.75 7.06
CA HIS A 31 2.01 -20.01 6.43
C HIS A 31 3.22 -19.82 5.50
N THR A 32 3.25 -18.73 4.73
CA THR A 32 4.35 -18.46 3.80
C THR A 32 5.64 -18.03 4.52
N LEU A 33 5.53 -17.34 5.66
CA LEU A 33 6.69 -17.00 6.51
C LEU A 33 7.23 -18.19 7.29
N HIS A 34 6.33 -19.07 7.76
CA HIS A 34 6.64 -20.22 8.58
C HIS A 34 6.05 -21.50 7.98
N PRO A 35 6.69 -22.07 6.94
CA PRO A 35 6.16 -23.24 6.22
C PRO A 35 6.04 -24.49 7.09
N GLU A 36 6.79 -24.54 8.19
CA GLU A 36 6.75 -25.62 9.19
C GLU A 36 5.44 -25.61 10.01
N SER A 37 4.62 -24.55 9.89
CA SER A 37 3.29 -24.52 10.49
C SER A 37 2.35 -25.46 9.73
N HIS A 38 1.71 -26.38 10.46
CA HIS A 38 0.69 -27.28 9.91
C HIS A 38 -0.64 -26.57 9.58
N ASP A 39 -0.76 -25.27 9.89
CA ASP A 39 -1.93 -24.48 9.55
C ASP A 39 -1.91 -24.11 8.07
N VAL A 40 -2.62 -24.90 7.26
CA VAL A 40 -2.85 -24.63 5.84
C VAL A 40 -3.97 -23.60 5.68
N PRO A 41 -3.75 -22.52 4.91
CA PRO A 41 -4.78 -21.51 4.66
C PRO A 41 -6.02 -22.12 4.01
N GLN A 42 -7.18 -21.88 4.62
CA GLN A 42 -8.47 -22.33 4.10
C GLN A 42 -8.97 -21.36 3.04
N ILE A 43 -9.32 -21.86 1.85
CA ILE A 43 -9.81 -21.04 0.75
C ILE A 43 -11.21 -20.50 1.12
N PRO A 44 -11.41 -19.18 1.25
CA PRO A 44 -12.70 -18.62 1.58
C PRO A 44 -13.65 -18.67 0.39
N PRO A 45 -14.99 -18.67 0.61
CA PRO A 45 -16.00 -18.70 -0.45
C PRO A 45 -16.18 -17.31 -1.08
N ILE A 46 -15.10 -16.77 -1.66
CA ILE A 46 -15.06 -15.48 -2.35
C ILE A 46 -14.81 -15.68 -3.85
N SER A 47 -14.91 -14.60 -4.63
CA SER A 47 -14.61 -14.65 -6.06
C SER A 47 -13.13 -14.96 -6.31
N LEU A 48 -12.84 -15.78 -7.34
CA LEU A 48 -11.48 -16.12 -7.72
C LEU A 48 -10.59 -14.89 -8.02
N PRO A 49 -11.07 -13.83 -8.72
CA PRO A 49 -10.27 -12.63 -8.91
C PRO A 49 -9.83 -11.97 -7.58
N SER A 50 -10.72 -11.91 -6.60
CA SER A 50 -10.40 -11.37 -5.26
C SER A 50 -9.37 -12.23 -4.53
N LEU A 51 -9.46 -13.56 -4.68
CA LEU A 51 -8.49 -14.49 -4.10
C LEU A 51 -7.10 -14.31 -4.72
N CYS A 52 -7.01 -14.23 -6.05
CA CYS A 52 -5.76 -13.99 -6.75
C CYS A 52 -5.12 -12.64 -6.36
N GLU A 53 -5.92 -11.59 -6.21
CA GLU A 53 -5.45 -10.29 -5.75
C GLU A 53 -4.88 -10.38 -4.32
N ALA A 54 -5.59 -11.05 -3.41
CA ALA A 54 -5.11 -11.31 -2.06
C ALA A 54 -3.79 -12.09 -2.03
N ASP A 55 -3.66 -13.14 -2.84
CA ASP A 55 -2.41 -13.91 -2.97
C ASP A 55 -1.25 -13.01 -3.43
N CYS A 56 -1.50 -12.12 -4.39
CA CYS A 56 -0.51 -11.18 -4.89
C CYS A 56 -0.08 -10.18 -3.79
N VAL A 57 -1.04 -9.60 -3.06
CA VAL A 57 -0.78 -8.69 -1.94
C VAL A 57 0.04 -9.41 -0.85
N VAL A 58 -0.36 -10.62 -0.46
CA VAL A 58 0.35 -11.40 0.56
C VAL A 58 1.77 -11.75 0.10
N GLY A 59 1.96 -12.15 -1.16
CA GLY A 59 3.29 -12.39 -1.71
C GLY A 59 4.20 -11.16 -1.62
N ARG A 60 3.66 -9.95 -1.85
CA ARG A 60 4.40 -8.69 -1.70
C ARG A 60 4.70 -8.37 -0.23
N LEU A 61 3.74 -8.58 0.67
CA LEU A 61 3.92 -8.42 2.11
C LEU A 61 5.03 -9.34 2.63
N VAL A 62 5.04 -10.61 2.24
CA VAL A 62 6.08 -11.56 2.64
C VAL A 62 7.46 -11.11 2.13
N ARG A 63 7.53 -10.65 0.87
CA ARG A 63 8.78 -10.14 0.31
C ARG A 63 9.28 -8.90 1.06
N ALA A 64 8.39 -7.96 1.37
CA ALA A 64 8.71 -6.79 2.16
C ALA A 64 9.14 -7.15 3.59
N TYR A 65 8.45 -8.11 4.24
CA TYR A 65 8.81 -8.58 5.57
C TYR A 65 10.19 -9.25 5.62
N ARG A 66 10.61 -9.91 4.54
CA ARG A 66 11.96 -10.49 4.41
C ARG A 66 13.02 -9.45 4.06
N ASN A 67 12.62 -8.32 3.48
CA ASN A 67 13.48 -7.20 3.12
C ASN A 67 13.28 -6.04 4.09
N GLN A 68 13.72 -6.24 5.34
CA GLN A 68 13.58 -5.23 6.39
C GLN A 68 14.70 -4.21 6.34
N ILE A 69 14.33 -2.95 6.50
CA ILE A 69 15.25 -1.82 6.50
C ILE A 69 15.02 -1.05 7.80
N CYS A 70 15.94 -1.22 8.75
CA CYS A 70 15.93 -0.45 9.98
C CYS A 70 16.55 0.92 9.71
N ILE A 71 15.79 1.99 9.97
CA ILE A 71 16.28 3.36 9.89
C ILE A 71 16.31 3.92 11.31
N PRO A 72 17.49 3.91 11.96
CA PRO A 72 17.58 4.16 13.38
C PRO A 72 17.14 5.57 13.77
N ASP A 73 17.49 6.58 12.99
CA ASP A 73 17.32 7.99 13.37
C ASP A 73 16.31 8.72 12.48
N ILE A 74 15.21 8.05 12.12
CA ILE A 74 14.09 8.74 11.45
C ILE A 74 13.30 9.55 12.48
N ASP A 75 13.35 10.87 12.31
CA ASP A 75 12.40 11.79 12.93
C ASP A 75 11.15 11.85 12.03
N ILE A 76 10.13 11.06 12.39
CA ILE A 76 8.86 10.96 11.64
C ILE A 76 8.18 12.34 11.51
N ILE A 77 8.33 13.20 12.53
CA ILE A 77 7.75 14.55 12.53
C ILE A 77 8.43 15.38 11.45
N ARG A 78 9.77 15.39 11.42
CA ARG A 78 10.53 16.09 10.37
C ARG A 78 10.30 15.50 8.98
N LEU A 79 10.10 14.19 8.86
CA LEU A 79 9.76 13.53 7.59
C LEU A 79 8.39 14.03 7.09
N ALA A 80 7.37 14.03 7.96
CA ALA A 80 6.03 14.50 7.62
C ALA A 80 6.02 15.99 7.23
N GLU A 81 6.75 16.83 7.97
CA GLU A 81 6.93 18.25 7.65
C GLU A 81 7.62 18.43 6.28
N THR A 82 8.64 17.63 5.99
CA THR A 82 9.37 17.67 4.71
C THR A 82 8.47 17.27 3.54
N ILE A 83 7.67 16.20 3.70
CA ILE A 83 6.69 15.77 2.69
C ILE A 83 5.61 16.84 2.48
N HIS A 84 5.10 17.43 3.57
CA HIS A 84 4.09 18.47 3.49
C HIS A 84 4.62 19.73 2.80
N ARG A 85 5.82 20.18 3.18
CA ARG A 85 6.53 21.30 2.54
C ARG A 85 6.75 21.03 1.06
N TRP A 86 7.30 19.88 0.70
CA TRP A 86 7.55 19.51 -0.70
C TRP A 86 6.25 19.51 -1.53
N ARG A 87 5.17 18.92 -1.00
CA ARG A 87 3.84 18.95 -1.65
C ARG A 87 3.30 20.37 -1.80
N SER A 88 3.53 21.25 -0.81
CA SER A 88 3.11 22.65 -0.87
C SER A 88 3.91 23.45 -1.90
N GLU A 89 5.21 23.18 -2.02
CA GLU A 89 6.11 23.85 -2.97
C GLU A 89 5.88 23.39 -4.41
N HIS A 90 5.47 22.13 -4.61
CA HIS A 90 5.31 21.50 -5.94
C HIS A 90 3.85 21.33 -6.39
N HIS A 91 2.93 22.21 -5.96
CA HIS A 91 1.59 22.26 -6.55
C HIS A 91 1.67 22.75 -8.02
N PRO A 92 1.12 21.99 -9.00
CA PRO A 92 1.35 22.21 -10.42
C PRO A 92 0.23 23.04 -11.05
N GLU A 93 0.34 24.36 -11.05
CA GLU A 93 -0.44 25.16 -12.03
C GLU A 93 0.42 26.07 -12.91
N GLN A 94 1.73 26.16 -12.69
CA GLN A 94 2.63 26.88 -13.61
C GLN A 94 4.01 26.22 -13.64
N ALA A 95 4.20 25.28 -14.56
CA ALA A 95 5.54 24.85 -14.98
C ALA A 95 5.51 24.37 -16.43
N LEU A 96 4.99 25.21 -17.34
CA LEU A 96 5.58 25.25 -18.67
C LEU A 96 6.75 26.23 -18.55
N ASN A 97 7.96 25.75 -18.83
CA ASN A 97 9.22 26.49 -18.90
C ASN A 97 9.89 26.71 -17.53
N SER A 98 10.62 25.72 -17.05
CA SER A 98 11.96 25.92 -16.49
C SER A 98 12.67 24.57 -16.50
N GLU A 99 13.73 24.52 -17.30
CA GLU A 99 14.69 23.44 -17.34
C GLU A 99 15.39 23.33 -15.98
N GLU A 100 15.60 22.09 -15.52
CA GLU A 100 16.60 21.73 -14.49
C GLU A 100 16.47 22.45 -13.14
N ASP A 101 15.39 22.20 -12.40
CA ASP A 101 15.41 22.46 -10.96
C ASP A 101 16.19 21.34 -10.26
N MET A 102 17.48 21.61 -10.03
CA MET A 102 18.36 20.81 -9.18
C MET A 102 17.69 20.64 -7.82
N LEU A 103 17.37 19.38 -7.47
CA LEU A 103 17.21 19.01 -6.07
C LEU A 103 18.47 19.48 -5.32
N PRO A 104 18.34 20.19 -4.17
CA PRO A 104 19.51 20.64 -3.42
C PRO A 104 20.43 19.45 -3.13
N GLU A 105 21.75 19.58 -3.30
CA GLU A 105 22.73 18.51 -3.04
C GLU A 105 22.59 17.90 -1.63
N GLU A 106 22.07 18.67 -0.66
CA GLU A 106 21.77 18.22 0.70
C GLU A 106 20.61 17.21 0.78
N VAL A 107 19.71 17.23 -0.21
CA VAL A 107 18.64 16.26 -0.36
C VAL A 107 19.22 14.94 -0.88
N SER A 108 20.18 14.95 -1.80
CA SER A 108 20.73 13.74 -2.46
C SER A 108 21.46 12.75 -1.53
N ALA A 109 22.06 13.22 -0.43
CA ALA A 109 23.01 12.42 0.36
C ALA A 109 22.39 11.34 1.29
N GLY A 110 21.05 11.18 1.33
CA GLY A 110 20.41 10.31 2.31
C GLY A 110 19.11 9.63 1.91
N TRP A 111 18.65 9.72 0.64
CA TRP A 111 17.45 8.99 0.24
C TRP A 111 17.78 7.53 -0.04
N LEU A 112 17.21 6.67 0.78
CA LEU A 112 17.12 5.25 0.48
C LEU A 112 16.11 5.06 -0.65
N GLU A 113 16.60 4.77 -1.85
CA GLU A 113 15.73 4.44 -2.99
C GLU A 113 15.11 3.05 -2.79
N LEU A 114 13.79 3.00 -2.65
CA LEU A 114 13.04 1.76 -2.53
C LEU A 114 12.56 1.32 -3.92
N THR A 115 13.18 0.27 -4.46
CA THR A 115 12.83 -0.29 -5.77
C THR A 115 12.10 -1.64 -5.66
N GLU A 116 12.25 -2.32 -4.54
CA GLU A 116 11.63 -3.60 -4.23
C GLU A 116 10.73 -3.50 -3.00
N PRO A 117 9.74 -4.41 -2.83
CA PRO A 117 8.94 -4.43 -1.61
C PRO A 117 9.82 -4.44 -0.35
N ALA A 118 9.53 -3.56 0.59
CA ALA A 118 10.34 -3.35 1.79
C ALA A 118 9.48 -3.02 3.00
N LEU A 119 9.91 -3.51 4.16
CA LEU A 119 9.38 -3.13 5.46
C LEU A 119 10.39 -2.20 6.14
N VAL A 120 9.99 -0.96 6.38
CA VAL A 120 10.84 0.02 7.06
C VAL A 120 10.45 0.09 8.53
N THR A 121 11.44 -0.07 9.41
CA THR A 121 11.27 -0.04 10.87
C THR A 121 12.19 0.99 11.55
N ASP A 122 11.84 1.39 12.77
CA ASP A 122 12.72 2.17 13.64
C ASP A 122 13.66 1.26 14.47
N LYS A 123 14.41 1.83 15.44
CA LYS A 123 15.28 1.05 16.36
C LYS A 123 14.52 0.13 17.31
N ALA A 124 13.23 0.36 17.50
CA ALA A 124 12.36 -0.40 18.40
C ALA A 124 11.53 -1.46 17.65
N ASP A 125 11.86 -1.73 16.39
CA ASP A 125 11.12 -2.59 15.46
C ASP A 125 9.67 -2.14 15.22
N SER A 126 9.37 -0.87 15.48
CA SER A 126 8.08 -0.28 15.12
C SER A 126 8.00 -0.11 13.61
N VAL A 127 6.91 -0.59 13.03
CA VAL A 127 6.67 -0.44 11.59
C VAL A 127 6.41 1.03 11.25
N LEU A 128 7.29 1.59 10.42
CA LEU A 128 7.16 2.95 9.91
C LEU A 128 6.44 2.98 8.55
N LEU A 129 6.83 2.07 7.66
CA LEU A 129 6.30 2.03 6.28
C LEU A 129 6.32 0.61 5.72
N TRP A 130 5.23 0.24 5.04
CA TRP A 130 5.22 -0.86 4.08
C TRP A 130 5.30 -0.29 2.67
N TYR A 131 6.41 -0.52 1.98
CA TYR A 131 6.53 -0.21 0.56
C TYR A 131 6.19 -1.47 -0.25
N LEU A 132 5.07 -1.43 -0.98
CA LEU A 132 4.49 -2.60 -1.66
C LEU A 132 4.15 -2.27 -3.13
N PRO A 133 5.16 -2.11 -4.00
CA PRO A 133 4.95 -1.73 -5.39
C PRO A 133 4.16 -2.82 -6.13
N GLY A 134 3.10 -2.37 -6.83
CA GLY A 134 2.24 -3.25 -7.62
C GLY A 134 1.51 -4.32 -6.80
N ALA A 135 1.22 -4.06 -5.52
CA ALA A 135 0.45 -4.97 -4.69
C ALA A 135 -1.03 -5.04 -5.10
N VAL A 136 -1.57 -3.93 -5.63
CA VAL A 136 -2.93 -3.89 -6.16
C VAL A 136 -2.88 -3.71 -7.68
N SER A 137 -3.66 -4.48 -8.41
CA SER A 137 -3.77 -4.40 -9.86
C SER A 137 -4.37 -3.07 -10.32
N MET A 138 -3.92 -2.57 -11.47
CA MET A 138 -4.38 -1.29 -12.03
C MET A 138 -5.91 -1.11 -12.07
N PRO A 139 -6.73 -2.11 -12.46
CA PRO A 139 -8.19 -1.97 -12.48
C PRO A 139 -8.81 -1.71 -11.09
N ASN A 140 -8.13 -2.16 -10.03
CA ASN A 140 -8.59 -2.06 -8.65
C ASN A 140 -7.96 -0.87 -7.90
N GLN A 141 -7.01 -0.17 -8.53
CA GLN A 141 -6.51 1.09 -8.01
C GLN A 141 -7.55 2.17 -8.30
N VAL A 142 -8.05 2.82 -7.24
CA VAL A 142 -8.87 4.02 -7.41
C VAL A 142 -7.94 5.09 -7.98
N CYS A 143 -7.98 5.29 -9.30
CA CYS A 143 -7.51 6.53 -9.90
C CYS A 143 -8.34 7.63 -9.24
N ILE A 144 -7.76 8.34 -8.27
CA ILE A 144 -8.33 9.61 -7.82
C ILE A 144 -8.28 10.48 -9.08
N PRO A 145 -9.43 10.79 -9.71
CA PRO A 145 -9.40 11.67 -10.85
C PRO A 145 -8.92 13.00 -10.29
N MET A 146 -7.76 13.47 -10.74
CA MET A 146 -7.43 14.88 -10.60
C MET A 146 -8.52 15.62 -11.39
N SER A 147 -9.52 16.14 -10.68
CA SER A 147 -10.61 16.92 -11.26
C SER A 147 -9.98 18.10 -11.99
N ARG A 148 -9.84 17.97 -13.31
CA ARG A 148 -9.58 19.10 -14.19
C ARG A 148 -10.87 19.92 -14.23
N ASN A 149 -10.95 20.95 -13.40
CA ASN A 149 -11.93 22.00 -13.57
C ASN A 149 -11.56 22.75 -14.87
N THR A 150 -12.37 22.56 -15.89
CA THR A 150 -12.42 23.38 -17.11
C THR A 150 -13.01 24.75 -16.82
#